data_AF-A0A1E7G542-F1
#
_entry.id   AF-A0A1E7G542-F1
#
_cell.length_a   1.000
_cell.length_b   1.000
_cell.length_c   1.000
_cell.angle_alpha   90.00
_cell.angle_beta   90.00
_cell.angle_gamma   90.00
#
_symmetry.space_group_name_H-M   'P 1'
#
loop_
_entity.id
_entity.type
_entity.pdbx_description
1 polymer ?
#
loop_
_entity_poly.entity_id
_entity_poly.type
_entity_poly.pdbx_seq_one_letter_code
_entity_poly.pdbx_strand_id
1 'polypeptide(L)'
;MISTFDISSDIDIIKIYGHGLCKADYSYYQSIFDSVDLYHGKTKVMFFWSDYKGKEKEQIHKDFVKGVTNLIEEYGKTFSNKDHGRNLFTKLLLENRLTIEEIPVNELFTYV
;
A
#
# COMPACT_ATOMS: atom_id res chain seq x y z
N MET A 1 -9.58 -18.59 12.45
CA MET A 1 -10.56 -17.49 12.48
C MET A 1 -10.19 -16.54 11.36
N ILE A 2 -11.07 -16.39 10.38
CA ILE A 2 -10.93 -15.37 9.33
C ILE A 2 -11.54 -14.12 9.94
N SER A 3 -10.72 -13.12 10.29
CA SER A 3 -11.22 -11.79 10.58
C SER A 3 -11.75 -11.22 9.27
N THR A 4 -13.05 -11.27 9.06
CA THR A 4 -13.72 -10.54 7.98
C THR A 4 -13.69 -9.06 8.34
N PHE A 5 -12.60 -8.40 7.95
CA PHE A 5 -12.48 -6.95 7.97
C PHE A 5 -13.37 -6.44 6.81
N ASP A 6 -14.65 -6.26 7.08
CA ASP A 6 -15.65 -5.88 6.07
C ASP A 6 -15.60 -4.36 5.87
N ILE A 7 -14.66 -3.94 5.04
CA ILE A 7 -14.57 -2.59 4.54
C ILE A 7 -15.49 -2.51 3.32
N SER A 8 -16.50 -1.64 3.35
CA SER A 8 -17.45 -1.44 2.23
C SER A 8 -16.71 -1.26 0.90
N SER A 9 -17.23 -1.88 -0.18
CA SER A 9 -16.75 -1.73 -1.55
C SER A 9 -16.81 -0.28 -2.09
N ASP A 10 -17.44 0.62 -1.34
CA ASP A 10 -17.54 2.04 -1.68
C ASP A 10 -16.33 2.88 -1.23
N ILE A 11 -15.28 2.25 -0.68
CA ILE A 11 -14.04 2.98 -0.34
C ILE A 11 -13.35 3.44 -1.61
N ASP A 12 -13.28 4.77 -1.76
CA ASP A 12 -12.56 5.39 -2.88
C ASP A 12 -11.04 5.46 -2.61
N ILE A 13 -10.61 5.64 -1.36
CA ILE A 13 -9.20 5.89 -1.01
C ILE A 13 -8.81 5.19 0.29
N ILE A 14 -7.72 4.43 0.25
CA ILE A 14 -6.99 3.89 1.41
C ILE A 14 -5.69 4.69 1.58
N LYS A 15 -5.46 5.22 2.79
CA LYS A 15 -4.24 5.96 3.14
C LYS A 15 -3.45 5.17 4.18
N ILE A 16 -2.19 4.87 3.88
CA ILE A 16 -1.30 4.07 4.72
C ILE A 16 -0.10 4.94 5.07
N TYR A 17 0.17 5.11 6.36
CA TYR A 17 1.35 5.82 6.85
C TYR A 17 2.15 4.92 7.80
N GLY A 18 3.47 4.92 7.67
CA GLY A 18 4.39 4.26 8.60
C GLY A 18 5.10 3.02 8.07
N HIS A 19 5.84 2.34 8.95
CA HIS A 19 6.85 1.34 8.57
C HIS A 19 6.36 -0.10 8.39
N GLY A 20 5.05 -0.36 8.48
CA GLY A 20 4.47 -1.70 8.42
C GLY A 20 4.53 -2.36 7.04
N LEU A 21 5.61 -2.22 6.27
CA LEU A 21 5.78 -2.82 4.94
C LEU A 21 6.67 -4.08 5.01
N CYS A 22 6.77 -4.70 6.18
CA CYS A 22 7.55 -5.91 6.36
C CYS A 22 6.71 -7.17 6.08
N LYS A 23 7.36 -8.28 5.77
CA LYS A 23 6.67 -9.53 5.39
C LYS A 23 5.70 -10.05 6.45
N ALA A 24 5.94 -9.74 7.73
CA ALA A 24 5.07 -10.16 8.82
C ALA A 24 3.68 -9.52 8.74
N ASP A 25 3.57 -8.35 8.11
CA ASP A 25 2.32 -7.59 8.00
C ASP A 25 1.57 -7.88 6.69
N TYR A 26 2.15 -8.66 5.76
CA TYR A 26 1.57 -8.81 4.42
C TYR A 26 0.15 -9.39 4.43
N SER A 27 -0.14 -10.38 5.27
CA SER A 27 -1.49 -10.96 5.37
C SER A 27 -2.56 -9.93 5.81
N TYR A 28 -2.16 -8.93 6.61
CA TYR A 28 -3.03 -7.84 7.00
C TYR A 28 -3.40 -6.95 5.80
N TYR A 29 -2.41 -6.54 5.00
CA TYR A 29 -2.68 -5.77 3.78
C TYR A 29 -3.43 -6.56 2.72
N GLN A 30 -3.14 -7.85 2.56
CA GLN A 30 -3.88 -8.71 1.64
C GLN A 30 -5.37 -8.70 1.99
N SER A 31 -5.71 -8.85 3.27
CA SER A 31 -7.10 -8.78 3.74
C SER A 31 -7.77 -7.44 3.41
N ILE A 32 -7.03 -6.32 3.55
CA ILE A 32 -7.52 -4.99 3.17
C ILE A 32 -7.73 -4.90 1.65
N PHE A 33 -6.76 -5.33 0.84
CA PHE A 33 -6.84 -5.23 -0.60
C PHE A 33 -7.92 -6.13 -1.20
N ASP A 34 -8.15 -7.30 -0.60
CA ASP A 34 -9.24 -8.20 -0.98
C ASP A 34 -10.61 -7.58 -0.69
N SER A 35 -10.78 -6.89 0.44
CA SER A 35 -12.06 -6.26 0.81
C SER A 35 -12.54 -5.21 -0.20
N VAL A 36 -11.62 -4.59 -0.95
CA VAL A 36 -11.92 -3.57 -1.95
C VAL A 36 -11.74 -4.04 -3.40
N ASP A 37 -11.46 -5.34 -3.60
CA ASP A 37 -11.05 -5.92 -4.88
C ASP A 37 -10.01 -5.03 -5.58
N LEU A 38 -8.84 -4.86 -4.98
CA LEU A 38 -7.86 -3.86 -5.45
C LEU A 38 -7.49 -4.03 -6.94
N TYR A 39 -7.54 -5.25 -7.49
CA TYR A 39 -7.23 -5.48 -8.90
C TYR A 39 -8.34 -4.95 -9.84
N HIS A 40 -9.61 -5.29 -9.60
CA HIS A 40 -10.72 -4.90 -10.51
C HIS A 40 -11.48 -3.65 -10.08
N GLY A 41 -11.43 -3.31 -8.80
CA GLY A 41 -12.13 -2.19 -8.19
C GLY A 41 -11.59 -0.83 -8.63
N LYS A 42 -12.13 0.24 -8.04
CA LYS A 42 -11.74 1.64 -8.33
C LYS A 42 -10.89 2.28 -7.24
N THR A 43 -10.73 1.60 -6.11
CA THR A 43 -10.07 2.14 -4.91
C THR A 43 -8.63 2.54 -5.21
N LYS A 44 -8.23 3.70 -4.68
CA LYS A 44 -6.86 4.22 -4.70
C LYS A 44 -6.16 3.87 -3.39
N VAL A 45 -4.88 3.55 -3.46
CA VAL A 45 -4.02 3.29 -2.30
C VAL A 45 -2.88 4.29 -2.30
N MET A 46 -2.77 5.04 -1.21
CA MET A 46 -1.75 6.08 -1.03
C MET A 46 -0.85 5.67 0.12
N PHE A 47 0.44 5.55 -0.15
CA PHE A 47 1.46 5.26 0.84
C PHE A 47 2.24 6.52 1.19
N PHE A 48 2.36 6.76 2.48
CA PHE A 48 3.00 7.95 3.01
C PHE A 48 4.18 7.60 3.91
N TRP A 49 5.27 8.34 3.76
CA TRP A 49 6.47 8.21 4.57
C TRP A 49 6.96 9.57 5.06
N SER A 50 7.76 9.57 6.11
CA SER A 50 8.47 10.75 6.59
C SER A 50 9.93 10.41 6.85
N ASP A 51 10.75 11.44 6.98
CA ASP A 51 12.08 11.28 7.54
C ASP A 51 12.02 10.87 9.03
N TYR A 52 13.10 10.24 9.50
CA TYR A 52 13.28 9.90 10.91
C TYR A 52 14.77 9.90 11.26
N LYS A 53 15.07 10.15 12.54
CA LYS A 53 16.44 10.23 13.02
C LYS A 53 17.18 8.90 12.83
N GLY A 54 18.46 8.99 12.47
CA GLY A 54 19.34 7.83 12.35
C GLY A 54 19.38 7.21 10.95
N LYS A 55 18.77 7.84 9.94
CA LYS A 55 18.86 7.39 8.55
C LYS A 55 18.73 8.55 7.57
N GLU A 56 19.51 8.50 6.50
CA GLU A 56 19.43 9.48 5.41
C GLU A 56 18.07 9.42 4.72
N LYS A 57 17.47 10.59 4.46
CA LYS A 57 16.15 10.73 3.83
C LYS A 57 16.04 9.95 2.52
N GLU A 58 17.07 10.01 1.69
CA GLU A 58 17.14 9.26 0.42
C GLU A 58 17.11 7.74 0.62
N GLN A 59 17.74 7.23 1.69
CA GLN A 59 17.71 5.82 2.01
C GLN A 59 16.34 5.41 2.58
N ILE A 60 15.70 6.27 3.36
CA ILE A 60 14.33 6.06 3.84
C ILE A 60 13.39 5.92 2.64
N HIS A 61 13.45 6.87 1.70
CA HIS A 61 12.63 6.85 0.49
C HIS A 61 12.81 5.56 -0.31
N LYS A 62 14.07 5.17 -0.59
CA LYS A 62 14.38 3.93 -1.33
C LYS A 62 13.83 2.69 -0.65
N ASP A 63 14.03 2.57 0.66
CA ASP A 63 13.56 1.40 1.40
C ASP A 63 12.03 1.36 1.49
N PHE A 64 11.39 2.53 1.59
CA PHE A 64 9.93 2.64 1.59
C PHE A 64 9.33 2.25 0.24
N VAL A 65 9.83 2.82 -0.87
CA VAL A 65 9.40 2.45 -2.22
C VAL A 65 9.58 0.95 -2.46
N LYS A 66 10.73 0.40 -2.07
CA LYS A 66 11.00 -1.04 -2.16
C LYS A 66 10.01 -1.87 -1.34
N GLY A 67 9.67 -1.42 -0.13
CA GLY A 67 8.66 -2.05 0.72
C GLY A 67 7.29 -2.10 0.05
N VAL A 68 6.84 -0.97 -0.51
CA VAL A 68 5.55 -0.88 -1.23
C VAL A 68 5.55 -1.79 -2.45
N THR A 69 6.60 -1.75 -3.27
CA THR A 69 6.71 -2.63 -4.45
C THR A 69 6.62 -4.10 -4.06
N ASN A 70 7.40 -4.53 -3.06
CA ASN A 70 7.36 -5.93 -2.61
C ASN A 70 5.99 -6.33 -2.07
N LEU A 71 5.33 -5.44 -1.31
CA LEU A 71 3.99 -5.70 -0.79
C LEU A 71 2.99 -5.96 -1.92
N ILE A 72 2.95 -5.09 -2.94
CA ILE A 72 2.01 -5.20 -4.06
C ILE A 72 2.34 -6.42 -4.94
N GLU A 73 3.62 -6.70 -5.17
CA GLU A 73 4.03 -7.89 -5.93
C GLU A 73 3.66 -9.18 -5.20
N GLU A 74 3.88 -9.24 -3.88
CA GLU A 74 3.51 -10.41 -3.06
C GLU A 74 2.00 -10.60 -2.97
N TYR A 75 1.24 -9.50 -2.91
CA TYR A 75 -0.20 -9.58 -3.05
C TYR A 75 -0.61 -10.14 -4.43
N GLY A 76 -0.02 -9.66 -5.52
CA GLY A 76 -0.29 -10.19 -6.86
C GLY A 76 -0.02 -11.69 -7.01
N LYS A 77 0.90 -12.27 -6.24
CA LYS A 77 1.16 -13.72 -6.23
C LYS A 77 0.00 -14.55 -5.66
N THR A 78 -0.92 -13.94 -4.92
CA THR A 78 -2.10 -14.63 -4.38
C THR A 78 -3.17 -14.87 -5.46
N PHE A 79 -3.07 -14.22 -6.62
CA PHE A 79 -4.05 -14.35 -7.69
C PHE A 79 -3.94 -15.70 -8.40
N SER A 80 -5.08 -16.33 -8.67
CA SER A 80 -5.16 -17.57 -9.45
C SER A 80 -4.69 -17.37 -10.89
N ASN A 81 -4.93 -16.18 -11.47
CA ASN A 81 -4.42 -15.77 -12.76
C ASN A 81 -3.04 -15.08 -12.62
N LYS A 82 -1.99 -15.78 -13.05
CA LYS A 82 -0.59 -15.31 -12.95
C LYS A 82 -0.31 -14.04 -13.77
N ASP A 83 -1.06 -13.81 -14.85
CA ASP A 83 -0.90 -12.62 -15.69
C ASP A 83 -1.45 -11.36 -15.00
N HIS A 84 -2.50 -11.51 -14.18
CA HIS A 84 -3.02 -10.44 -13.34
C HIS A 84 -2.03 -10.05 -12.24
N GLY A 85 -1.40 -11.05 -11.61
CA GLY A 85 -0.46 -10.83 -10.52
C GLY A 85 0.83 -10.11 -10.93
N ARG A 86 1.38 -10.45 -12.10
CA ARG A 86 2.71 -9.97 -12.55
C ARG A 86 2.76 -8.45 -12.81
N ASN A 87 1.61 -7.82 -13.07
CA ASN A 87 1.54 -6.44 -13.53
C ASN A 87 0.71 -5.52 -12.63
N LEU A 88 0.31 -5.96 -11.42
CA LEU A 88 -0.58 -5.18 -10.56
C LEU A 88 0.02 -3.81 -10.19
N PHE A 89 1.29 -3.75 -9.79
CA PHE A 89 1.96 -2.49 -9.44
C PHE A 89 1.92 -1.49 -10.61
N THR A 90 2.34 -1.93 -11.79
CA THR A 90 2.33 -1.11 -13.02
C THR A 90 0.92 -0.68 -13.40
N LYS A 91 -0.07 -1.57 -13.31
CA LYS A 91 -1.48 -1.27 -13.57
C LYS A 91 -1.98 -0.14 -12.66
N LEU A 92 -1.77 -0.25 -11.35
CA LEU A 92 -2.22 0.76 -10.39
C LEU A 92 -1.55 2.11 -10.63
N LEU A 93 -0.28 2.14 -11.03
CA LEU A 93 0.40 3.38 -11.42
C LEU A 93 -0.20 4.01 -12.68
N LEU A 94 -0.43 3.22 -13.74
CA LEU A 94 -1.02 3.71 -15.00
C LEU A 94 -2.45 4.22 -14.82
N GLU A 95 -3.20 3.63 -13.88
CA GLU A 95 -4.56 4.03 -13.54
C GLU A 95 -4.62 5.20 -12.53
N ASN A 96 -3.46 5.71 -12.09
CA ASN A 96 -3.36 6.73 -11.04
C ASN A 96 -4.08 6.32 -9.73
N ARG A 97 -3.94 5.05 -9.37
CA ARG A 97 -4.53 4.41 -8.20
C ARG A 97 -3.51 4.01 -7.13
N LEU A 98 -2.22 4.16 -7.40
CA LEU A 98 -1.15 3.98 -6.42
C LEU A 98 -0.30 5.24 -6.36
N THR A 99 -0.16 5.83 -5.17
CA THR A 99 0.80 6.92 -4.93
C THR A 99 1.72 6.59 -3.76
N ILE A 100 2.94 7.11 -3.82
CA ILE A 100 3.95 7.02 -2.76
C ILE A 100 4.47 8.44 -2.55
N GLU A 101 4.14 9.03 -1.41
CA GLU A 101 4.39 10.46 -1.16
C GLU A 101 5.06 10.66 0.20
N GLU A 102 5.93 11.67 0.27
CA GLU A 102 6.44 12.14 1.56
C GLU A 102 5.38 13.02 2.22
N ILE A 103 5.08 12.77 3.49
CA ILE A 103 4.36 13.72 4.35
C ILE A 103 5.32 14.16 5.45
N PRO A 104 5.62 15.46 5.57
CA PRO A 104 6.38 15.99 6.68
C PRO A 104 5.69 15.65 8.00
N VAL A 105 6.44 15.17 9.00
CA VAL A 105 5.89 14.76 10.31
C VAL A 105 5.05 15.86 10.95
N ASN A 106 5.46 17.11 10.77
CA ASN A 106 4.80 18.33 11.21
C ASN A 106 3.43 18.57 10.55
N GLU A 107 3.15 18.00 9.38
CA GLU A 107 1.84 18.09 8.72
C GLU A 107 0.85 17.02 9.19
N LEU A 108 1.32 15.93 9.81
CA LEU A 108 0.46 14.85 10.32
C LEU A 108 -0.35 15.27 11.56
N PHE A 109 0.17 16.21 12.35
CA PHE A 109 -0.46 16.67 13.59
C PHE A 109 -1.35 17.90 13.39
N THR A 110 -1.38 18.49 12.19
CA THR A 110 -2.17 19.70 11.90
C THR A 110 -3.66 19.42 11.74
N TYR A 111 -4.04 18.14 11.60
CA TYR A 111 -5.42 17.69 11.40
C TYR A 111 -5.98 16.89 12.58
N VAL A 112 -5.35 17.01 13.76
CA VAL A 112 -5.80 16.39 15.02
C VAL A 112 -6.27 17.48 15.98
#